data_AF-A0A077WH84-F1
#
_entry.id   AF-A0A077WH84-F1
#
_cell.length_a   1.000
_cell.length_b   1.000
_cell.length_c   1.000
_cell.angle_alpha   90.00
_cell.angle_beta   90.00
_cell.angle_gamma   90.00
#
_symmetry.space_group_name_H-M   'P 1'
#
loop_
_entity.id
_entity.type
_entity.pdbx_description
1 polymer ?
#
loop_
_entity_poly.entity_id
_entity_poly.type
_entity_poly.pdbx_seq_one_letter_code
_entity_poly.pdbx_strand_id
1 'polypeptide(L)'
;MKFTSLLSVVLVFAISAANAEKEPAILQFYPAPRIFPPEYRIHANLLLSRTSHEIILRTKEPNWLASYPEKTHGVVDYDKLPQGQYKAVINDNDNSKSGEKFFRIDLTRPGGEFHYQGTSVTDEVIEDLPADGSVRAINDDDY
;
A
#
# COMPACT_ATOMS: atom_id res chain seq x y z
N MET A 1 -28.76 -41.19 -16.22
CA MET A 1 -28.85 -39.80 -15.74
C MET A 1 -27.46 -39.20 -15.77
N LYS A 2 -27.33 -38.00 -16.36
CA LYS A 2 -26.05 -37.28 -16.49
C LYS A 2 -25.76 -36.60 -15.14
N PHE A 3 -24.67 -36.97 -14.48
CA PHE A 3 -24.20 -36.25 -13.29
C PHE A 3 -23.12 -35.26 -13.71
N THR A 4 -23.34 -34.04 -13.24
CA THR A 4 -22.66 -32.80 -13.53
C THR A 4 -21.23 -32.77 -13.00
N SER A 5 -20.38 -32.16 -13.81
CA SER A 5 -19.01 -31.75 -13.57
C SER A 5 -18.83 -31.00 -12.25
N LEU A 6 -17.70 -31.23 -11.56
CA LEU A 6 -17.08 -30.23 -10.69
C LEU A 6 -15.58 -30.22 -10.99
N LEU A 7 -15.25 -29.29 -11.90
CA LEU A 7 -13.91 -28.87 -12.25
C LEU A 7 -13.34 -28.10 -11.04
N SER A 8 -12.60 -28.76 -10.16
CA SER A 8 -11.80 -28.05 -9.14
C SER A 8 -10.58 -27.44 -9.82
N VAL A 9 -10.73 -26.18 -10.28
CA VAL A 9 -9.59 -25.33 -10.60
C VAL A 9 -9.05 -24.78 -9.28
N VAL A 10 -8.10 -25.50 -8.68
CA VAL A 10 -7.27 -24.94 -7.63
C VAL A 10 -6.21 -24.09 -8.34
N LEU A 11 -6.51 -22.80 -8.50
CA LEU A 11 -5.57 -21.83 -9.02
C LEU A 11 -4.58 -21.49 -7.90
N VAL A 12 -3.49 -22.25 -7.83
CA VAL A 12 -2.33 -21.89 -7.03
C VAL A 12 -1.62 -20.77 -7.79
N PHE A 13 -1.83 -19.52 -7.38
CA PHE A 13 -0.97 -18.42 -7.79
C PHE A 13 0.40 -18.64 -7.13
N ALA A 14 1.32 -19.23 -7.88
CA ALA A 14 2.73 -19.17 -7.56
C ALA A 14 3.18 -17.71 -7.70
N ILE A 15 3.36 -17.05 -6.56
CA ILE A 15 3.82 -15.65 -6.47
C ILE A 15 5.24 -15.61 -7.06
N SER A 16 5.36 -15.02 -8.24
CA SER A 16 6.65 -14.82 -8.91
C SER A 16 7.34 -13.57 -8.35
N ALA A 17 7.70 -13.56 -7.06
CA ALA A 17 8.37 -12.42 -6.41
C ALA A 17 9.86 -12.68 -6.15
N ALA A 18 10.57 -13.28 -7.11
CA ALA A 18 11.98 -13.65 -6.91
C ALA A 18 13.00 -12.64 -7.47
N ASN A 19 12.59 -11.66 -8.29
CA ASN A 19 13.53 -10.74 -8.97
C ASN A 19 13.00 -9.32 -9.18
N ALA A 20 11.97 -8.89 -8.44
CA ALA A 20 11.57 -7.50 -8.53
C ALA A 20 12.59 -6.64 -7.78
N GLU A 21 13.15 -5.64 -8.49
CA GLU A 21 14.16 -4.75 -7.95
C GLU A 21 13.52 -3.86 -6.87
N LYS A 22 13.92 -4.08 -5.62
CA LYS A 22 13.40 -3.28 -4.50
C LYS A 22 13.97 -1.87 -4.56
N GLU A 23 13.10 -0.88 -4.74
CA GLU A 23 13.49 0.52 -4.79
C GLU A 23 13.31 1.17 -3.41
N PRO A 24 14.37 1.77 -2.82
CA PRO A 24 14.24 2.59 -1.63
C PRO A 24 13.24 3.72 -1.81
N ALA A 25 12.36 3.91 -0.82
CA ALA A 25 11.27 4.88 -0.87
C ALA A 25 11.04 5.57 0.47
N ILE A 26 10.62 6.84 0.40
CA ILE A 26 10.15 7.63 1.54
C ILE A 26 8.68 7.98 1.32
N LEU A 27 7.81 7.56 2.24
CA LEU A 27 6.41 7.94 2.24
C LEU A 27 6.21 9.04 3.28
N GLN A 28 5.62 10.15 2.86
CA GLN A 28 5.23 11.26 3.72
C GLN A 28 3.72 11.34 3.82
N PHE A 29 3.20 11.17 5.03
CA PHE A 29 1.79 11.27 5.36
C PHE A 29 1.41 12.72 5.62
N TYR A 30 0.35 13.18 4.98
CA TYR A 30 -0.27 14.46 5.30
C TYR A 30 -1.40 14.26 6.33
N PRO A 31 -1.70 15.28 7.15
CA PRO A 31 -2.80 15.22 8.09
C PRO A 31 -4.11 14.89 7.37
N ALA A 32 -4.72 13.75 7.73
CA ALA A 32 -6.03 13.41 7.22
C ALA A 32 -7.11 14.27 7.92
N PRO A 33 -8.10 14.78 7.17
CA PRO A 33 -9.21 15.50 7.77
C PRO A 33 -9.98 14.58 8.71
N ARG A 34 -10.53 15.13 9.81
CA ARG A 34 -11.37 14.40 10.77
C ARG A 34 -12.77 14.13 10.22
N ILE A 35 -12.84 13.52 9.04
CA ILE A 35 -14.04 13.09 8.32
C ILE A 35 -13.98 11.57 8.22
N PHE A 36 -15.10 10.88 8.43
CA PHE A 36 -15.13 9.41 8.46
C PHE A 36 -15.90 8.84 7.24
N PRO A 37 -15.35 7.82 6.56
CA PRO A 37 -14.01 7.26 6.76
C PRO A 37 -12.89 8.24 6.31
N PRO A 38 -11.72 8.21 6.98
CA PRO A 38 -10.63 9.13 6.67
C PRO A 38 -10.05 8.90 5.28
N GLU A 39 -9.58 10.00 4.69
CA GLU A 39 -8.82 10.01 3.45
C GLU A 39 -7.40 10.48 3.74
N TYR A 40 -6.43 9.62 3.47
CA TYR A 40 -5.01 9.88 3.65
C TYR A 40 -4.38 10.27 2.33
N ARG A 41 -3.66 11.38 2.31
CA ARG A 41 -2.80 11.77 1.20
C ARG A 41 -1.36 11.47 1.59
N ILE A 42 -0.67 10.71 0.75
CA ILE A 42 0.69 10.22 1.02
C ILE A 42 1.54 10.55 -0.19
N HIS A 43 2.66 11.25 0.01
CA HIS A 43 3.65 11.45 -1.03
C HIS A 43 4.70 10.34 -0.94
N ALA A 44 4.77 9.50 -1.96
CA ALA A 44 5.76 8.45 -2.11
C ALA A 44 6.88 8.95 -3.03
N ASN A 45 8.09 9.10 -2.48
CA ASN A 45 9.29 9.47 -3.21
C ASN A 45 10.16 8.24 -3.42
N LEU A 46 10.38 7.88 -4.67
CA LEU A 46 11.15 6.72 -5.09
C LEU A 46 12.56 7.16 -5.45
N LEU A 47 13.53 6.70 -4.66
CA LEU A 47 14.82 7.38 -4.56
C LEU A 47 15.78 7.06 -5.72
N LEU A 48 15.67 5.86 -6.31
CA LEU A 48 16.56 5.44 -7.40
C LEU A 48 16.07 5.98 -8.75
N SER A 49 14.78 5.83 -9.03
CA SER A 49 14.11 6.36 -10.22
C SER A 49 13.98 7.88 -10.18
N ARG A 50 14.05 8.49 -8.98
CA ARG A 50 13.82 9.92 -8.72
C ARG A 50 12.42 10.36 -9.19
N THR A 51 11.44 9.52 -8.92
CA THR A 51 10.03 9.79 -9.24
C THR A 51 9.23 9.99 -7.96
N SER A 52 8.21 10.83 -8.04
CA SER A 52 7.31 11.10 -6.92
C SER A 52 5.86 10.85 -7.33
N HIS A 53 5.13 10.24 -6.41
CA HIS A 53 3.74 9.87 -6.61
C HIS A 53 2.93 10.33 -5.41
N GLU A 54 1.68 10.70 -5.66
CA GLU A 54 0.69 10.83 -4.61
C GLU A 54 -0.16 9.56 -4.57
N ILE A 55 -0.24 8.99 -3.38
CA ILE A 55 -1.15 7.90 -3.04
C ILE A 55 -2.25 8.50 -2.17
N ILE A 56 -3.49 8.35 -2.62
CA ILE A 56 -4.68 8.71 -1.84
C ILE A 56 -5.30 7.41 -1.35
N LEU A 57 -5.41 7.22 -0.04
CA LEU A 57 -6.02 6.04 0.58
C LEU A 57 -7.31 6.44 1.30
N ARG A 58 -8.39 5.75 0.98
CA ARG A 58 -9.67 5.88 1.68
C ARG A 58 -9.98 4.59 2.41
N THR A 59 -9.80 4.59 3.72
CA THR A 59 -10.05 3.40 4.55
C THR A 59 -11.54 3.04 4.55
N LYS A 60 -11.85 1.79 4.86
CA LYS A 60 -13.24 1.36 5.06
C LYS A 60 -13.70 1.48 6.51
N GLU A 61 -12.75 1.68 7.42
CA GLU A 61 -12.96 1.73 8.86
C GLU A 61 -12.31 3.01 9.45
N PRO A 62 -12.80 3.50 10.60
CA PRO A 62 -12.32 4.73 11.24
C PRO A 62 -10.98 4.50 11.99
N ASN A 63 -9.93 4.12 11.28
CA ASN A 63 -8.59 3.92 11.83
C ASN A 63 -7.71 5.15 11.57
N TRP A 64 -6.83 5.48 12.51
CA TRP A 64 -5.86 6.57 12.38
C TRP A 64 -4.46 6.06 12.05
N LEU A 65 -4.10 6.12 10.76
CA LEU A 65 -2.77 5.69 10.29
C LEU A 65 -1.67 6.64 10.75
N ALA A 66 -1.88 7.94 10.61
CA ALA A 66 -0.95 8.98 11.03
C ALA A 66 -1.74 10.15 11.62
N SER A 67 -1.51 10.45 12.91
CA SER A 67 -2.24 11.50 13.64
C SER A 67 -1.70 12.91 13.37
N TYR A 68 -0.47 13.00 12.85
CA TYR A 68 0.25 14.22 12.50
C TYR A 68 1.12 13.92 11.26
N PRO A 69 1.72 14.93 10.60
CA PRO A 69 2.59 14.67 9.45
C PRO A 69 3.72 13.73 9.86
N GLU A 70 3.80 12.57 9.20
CA GLU A 70 4.75 11.52 9.52
C GLU A 70 5.50 11.04 8.28
N LYS A 71 6.70 10.48 8.49
CA LYS A 71 7.50 9.90 7.43
C LYS A 71 7.92 8.49 7.76
N THR A 72 7.78 7.60 6.79
CA THR A 72 8.29 6.24 6.86
C THR A 72 9.33 6.00 5.77
N HIS A 73 10.40 5.31 6.17
CA HIS A 73 11.50 4.92 5.30
C HIS A 73 11.41 3.42 5.07
N GLY A 74 11.57 3.03 3.81
CA GLY A 74 11.37 1.64 3.44
C GLY A 74 11.75 1.36 2.01
N VAL A 75 11.14 0.31 1.48
CA VAL A 75 11.33 -0.15 0.11
C VAL A 75 9.98 -0.35 -0.53
N VAL A 76 9.93 -0.08 -1.83
CA VAL A 76 8.83 -0.49 -2.69
C VAL A 76 9.29 -1.65 -3.58
N ASP A 77 8.40 -2.59 -3.78
CA ASP A 77 8.44 -3.59 -4.84
C ASP A 77 7.25 -3.33 -5.78
N TYR A 78 7.50 -3.24 -7.09
CA TYR A 78 6.46 -3.01 -8.08
C TYR A 78 6.81 -3.62 -9.44
N ASP A 79 5.82 -4.28 -10.07
CA ASP A 79 5.94 -4.75 -11.45
C ASP A 79 5.77 -3.59 -12.45
N LYS A 80 4.88 -2.66 -12.07
CA LYS A 80 4.58 -1.43 -12.78
C LYS A 80 3.94 -0.50 -11.78
N LEU A 81 4.27 0.78 -11.84
CA LEU A 81 3.65 1.83 -11.02
C LEU A 81 2.67 2.65 -11.87
N PRO A 82 1.51 2.09 -12.30
CA PRO A 82 0.61 2.87 -13.10
C PRO A 82 -0.24 3.82 -12.27
N GLN A 83 -0.54 4.96 -12.86
CA GLN A 83 -1.59 5.84 -12.36
C GLN A 83 -2.95 5.12 -12.40
N GLY A 84 -3.82 5.42 -11.43
CA GLY A 84 -5.20 4.93 -11.40
C GLY A 84 -5.64 4.39 -10.04
N GLN A 85 -6.74 3.65 -10.06
CA GLN A 85 -7.43 3.13 -8.88
C GLN A 85 -6.98 1.71 -8.53
N TYR A 86 -6.94 1.41 -7.23
CA TYR A 86 -6.44 0.17 -6.64
C TYR A 86 -7.32 -0.27 -5.48
N LYS A 87 -7.29 -1.57 -5.21
CA LYS A 87 -7.62 -2.08 -3.87
C LYS A 87 -6.38 -1.99 -3.00
N ALA A 88 -6.56 -1.52 -1.79
CA ALA A 88 -5.48 -1.30 -0.84
C ALA A 88 -5.70 -2.13 0.42
N VAL A 89 -4.61 -2.69 0.94
CA VAL A 89 -4.56 -3.30 2.27
C VAL A 89 -3.43 -2.64 3.02
N ILE A 90 -3.71 -2.22 4.25
CA ILE A 90 -2.76 -1.47 5.08
C ILE A 90 -2.52 -2.26 6.34
N ASN A 91 -1.25 -2.42 6.69
CA ASN A 91 -0.86 -2.91 7.99
C ASN A 91 0.11 -1.94 8.65
N ASP A 92 -0.06 -1.72 9.94
CA ASP A 92 0.94 -1.08 10.78
C ASP A 92 1.08 -1.89 12.05
N ASN A 93 2.33 -2.20 12.41
CA ASN A 93 2.68 -3.18 13.42
C ASN A 93 2.42 -4.64 13.00
N ASP A 94 2.47 -4.93 11.70
CA ASP A 94 2.59 -6.31 11.21
C ASP A 94 3.90 -6.91 11.79
N ASN A 95 3.83 -8.15 12.27
CA ASN A 95 4.87 -8.88 13.02
C ASN A 95 4.94 -8.66 14.55
N SER A 96 3.78 -8.82 15.21
CA SER A 96 3.64 -9.00 16.66
C SER A 96 4.48 -10.13 17.29
N LYS A 97 5.18 -10.96 16.49
CA LYS A 97 6.01 -12.08 16.97
C LYS A 97 7.50 -11.79 17.10
N SER A 98 8.05 -10.85 16.34
CA SER A 98 9.49 -10.48 16.45
C SER A 98 9.73 -9.24 17.33
N GLY A 99 8.67 -8.49 17.65
CA GLY A 99 8.77 -7.21 18.37
C GLY A 99 9.20 -6.04 17.48
N GLU A 100 9.49 -6.28 16.20
CA GLU A 100 9.76 -5.23 15.22
C GLU A 100 8.45 -4.75 14.59
N LYS A 101 8.20 -3.44 14.70
CA LYS A 101 7.03 -2.78 14.15
C LYS A 101 7.35 -2.28 12.74
N PHE A 102 6.60 -2.73 11.73
CA PHE A 102 6.70 -2.18 10.38
C PHE A 102 5.35 -1.76 9.83
N PHE A 103 5.42 -0.85 8.87
CA PHE A 103 4.30 -0.35 8.10
C PHE A 103 4.32 -0.98 6.71
N ARG A 104 3.15 -1.38 6.21
CA ARG A 104 2.96 -2.06 4.93
C ARG A 104 1.75 -1.47 4.20
N ILE A 105 1.91 -1.19 2.91
CA ILE A 105 0.79 -0.90 2.00
C ILE A 105 0.89 -1.82 0.80
N ASP A 106 -0.19 -2.57 0.56
CA ASP A 106 -0.37 -3.38 -0.64
C ASP A 106 -1.40 -2.69 -1.53
N LEU A 107 -1.02 -2.26 -2.73
CA LEU A 107 -1.93 -1.74 -3.76
C LEU A 107 -2.02 -2.77 -4.88
N THR A 108 -3.22 -3.29 -5.13
CA THR A 108 -3.46 -4.34 -6.11
C THR A 108 -4.54 -3.95 -7.11
N ARG A 109 -4.28 -4.23 -8.39
CA ARG A 109 -5.25 -4.19 -9.47
C ARG A 109 -4.89 -5.21 -10.55
N PRO A 110 -5.79 -5.55 -11.48
CA PRO A 110 -5.43 -6.40 -12.61
C PRO A 110 -4.22 -5.83 -13.39
N GLY A 111 -3.13 -6.60 -13.45
CA GLY A 111 -1.92 -6.24 -14.19
C GLY A 111 -1.04 -5.16 -13.55
N GLY A 112 -1.17 -4.91 -12.25
CA GLY A 112 -0.26 -4.02 -11.52
C GLY A 112 -0.36 -4.19 -10.01
N GLU A 113 0.78 -4.37 -9.37
CA GLU A 113 0.94 -4.47 -7.93
C GLU A 113 2.02 -3.49 -7.47
N PHE A 114 1.79 -2.87 -6.32
CA PHE A 114 2.74 -2.02 -5.61
C PHE A 114 2.73 -2.44 -4.15
N HIS A 115 3.88 -2.83 -3.63
CA HIS A 115 4.07 -3.29 -2.28
C HIS A 115 5.08 -2.38 -1.59
N TYR A 116 4.63 -1.62 -0.61
CA TYR A 116 5.52 -0.85 0.27
C TYR A 116 5.71 -1.55 1.60
N GLN A 117 6.95 -1.58 2.08
CA GLN A 117 7.28 -1.96 3.45
C GLN A 117 8.31 -0.99 4.04
N GLY A 118 8.04 -0.46 5.23
CA GLY A 118 8.90 0.50 5.91
C GLY A 118 8.69 0.56 7.41
N THR A 119 9.22 1.60 8.05
CA THR A 119 9.06 1.82 9.49
C THR A 119 7.60 2.14 9.86
N SER A 120 7.14 1.65 11.02
CA SER A 120 5.83 1.98 11.57
C SER A 120 5.58 3.50 11.67
N VAL A 121 4.33 3.94 11.49
CA VAL A 121 3.91 5.35 11.58
C VAL A 121 2.91 5.63 12.70
N THR A 122 2.44 4.58 13.38
CA THR A 122 1.57 4.69 14.56
C THR A 122 1.85 3.61 15.59
N ASP A 123 1.56 3.91 16.86
CA ASP A 123 1.59 2.93 17.94
C ASP A 123 0.35 2.02 17.97
N GLU A 124 -0.67 2.33 17.18
CA GLU A 124 -1.88 1.51 17.04
C GLU A 124 -1.62 0.28 16.17
N VAL A 125 -2.09 -0.89 16.63
CA VAL A 125 -2.03 -2.12 15.82
C VAL A 125 -3.11 -2.06 14.74
N ILE A 126 -2.68 -2.14 13.49
CA ILE A 126 -3.54 -2.11 12.31
C ILE A 126 -3.24 -3.37 11.50
N GLU A 127 -4.19 -4.30 11.51
CA GLU A 127 -4.09 -5.59 10.82
C GLU A 127 -5.04 -5.62 9.62
N ASP A 128 -4.47 -5.79 8.43
CA ASP A 128 -5.13 -5.94 7.13
C ASP A 128 -6.31 -4.97 6.90
N LEU A 129 -6.12 -3.69 7.26
CA LEU A 129 -7.13 -2.66 7.10
C LEU A 129 -7.45 -2.44 5.61
N PRO A 130 -8.67 -2.75 5.15
CA PRO A 130 -9.03 -2.53 3.76
C PRO A 130 -9.21 -1.05 3.45
N ALA A 131 -8.77 -0.66 2.26
CA ALA A 131 -8.93 0.68 1.71
C ALA A 131 -9.15 0.63 0.19
N ASP A 132 -9.68 1.72 -0.37
CA ASP A 132 -9.49 2.02 -1.79
C ASP A 132 -8.29 2.95 -1.93
N GLY A 133 -7.44 2.71 -2.93
CA GLY A 133 -6.27 3.51 -3.20
C GLY A 133 -6.35 4.16 -4.59
N SER A 134 -5.79 5.36 -4.73
CA SER A 134 -5.51 5.93 -6.05
C SER A 134 -4.08 6.46 -6.10
N VAL A 135 -3.38 6.17 -7.20
CA VAL A 135 -2.01 6.63 -7.43
C VAL A 135 -2.01 7.61 -8.60
N ARG A 136 -1.34 8.75 -8.43
CA ARG A 136 -1.05 9.70 -9.50
C ARG A 136 0.39 10.17 -9.42
N ALA A 137 1.01 10.48 -10.56
CA ALA A 137 2.32 11.12 -10.55
C ALA A 137 2.18 12.54 -9.98
N ILE A 138 3.20 13.00 -9.27
CA ILE A 138 3.36 14.41 -8.91
C ILE A 138 4.32 14.98 -9.96
N ASN A 139 3.86 15.92 -10.77
CA ASN A 139 4.73 16.62 -11.70
C ASN A 139 5.32 17.85 -10.99
N ASP A 140 6.52 18.28 -11.40
CA ASP A 140 7.19 19.46 -10.82
C ASP A 140 6.34 20.75 -10.93
N ASP A 141 5.37 20.79 -11.86
CA ASP A 141 4.44 21.90 -12.05
C ASP A 141 3.27 21.93 -11.03
N ASP A 142 3.13 20.91 -10.18
CA ASP A 142 2.06 20.80 -9.18
C ASP A 142 2.40 21.49 -7.83
N TYR A 143 3.50 22.25 -7.76
CA TYR A 143 3.97 22.99 -6.58
C TYR A 143 4.09 24.50 -6.77
#